data_AF-V4K2K5-F1
#
_entry.id   AF-V4K2K5-F1
#
_cell.length_a   1.000
_cell.length_b   1.000
_cell.length_c   1.000
_cell.angle_alpha   90.00
_cell.angle_beta   90.00
_cell.angle_gamma   90.00
#
_symmetry.space_group_name_H-M   'P 1'
#
loop_
_entity.id
_entity.type
_entity.pdbx_description
1 polymer ?
#
loop_
_entity_poly.entity_id
_entity_poly.type
_entity_poly.pdbx_seq_one_letter_code
_entity_poly.pdbx_strand_id
1 'polypeptide(L)'
;MTFDIVITTDRSMMTDHHHHEFLGFMTTGPAFGVPERVWGWIAAPKPKVDSEGRPKVAPYGLRKIEAALVDAGFNAAVVDPDHIGKHLDTVKVLMIGHHDFFAYGPPSSEWWTITGKEPFNRVSFRRFMESPVIRKAKEKGVKIIVGGPAAWQWLWALDEWRKWGVDTVVDGEAEKAVVALADRALKGLPLPDYIFVGPADTPQNIEEIPRIKHASVNGLVEIMRGCPRGCKFCSVTLRPWRMIPPERVIEEIKVNMSEGEKGIILHSEDVLLYYADGVRPRPEALLKLHTAIRQITDEPIGWSHASLAAVKSAQEQHKLITKLTDIMFSSEKQTYLGVEVGVETGSIKLARKIMPAKSAPYPVDKWPEVVEEAFSIMHEHKVIPAATLIAGLPGEEPDDVMATTELVEKLRPYRSLIVPMFFVPMGAFKNMEWFRRTQIRPEHVELLKATLRHSAYWARDIVDRFYLKGTRYVLVRAAIKWIVNYIERKAEEAARAVEERSKA
;
A
#
# COMPACT_ATOMS: atom_id res chain seq x y z
N MET A 1 32.79 4.28 -0.51
CA MET A 1 32.34 5.65 -0.20
C MET A 1 31.44 5.59 1.03
N THR A 2 31.36 6.66 1.82
CA THR A 2 30.42 6.79 2.94
C THR A 2 29.57 8.05 2.74
N PHE A 3 28.36 8.06 3.30
CA PHE A 3 27.35 9.08 3.01
C PHE A 3 27.21 10.10 4.15
N ASP A 4 26.89 11.36 3.80
CA ASP A 4 26.53 12.41 4.77
C ASP A 4 25.05 12.32 5.15
N ILE A 5 24.22 11.87 4.20
CA ILE A 5 22.79 11.64 4.38
C ILE A 5 22.48 10.18 4.09
N VAL A 6 21.92 9.48 5.07
CA VAL A 6 21.42 8.12 4.89
C VAL A 6 19.90 8.14 4.85
N ILE A 7 19.32 7.56 3.80
CA ILE A 7 17.87 7.34 3.68
C ILE A 7 17.61 5.87 3.96
N THR A 8 16.61 5.55 4.78
CA THR A 8 16.35 4.17 5.17
C THR A 8 14.92 3.97 5.64
N THR A 9 14.64 2.74 6.03
CA THR A 9 13.42 2.28 6.72
C THR A 9 13.78 1.02 7.50
N ASP A 10 12.89 0.53 8.36
CA ASP A 10 13.09 -0.77 8.99
C ASP A 10 12.92 -1.94 7.99
N ARG A 11 13.21 -3.16 8.47
CA ARG A 11 13.19 -4.37 7.64
C ARG A 11 11.82 -4.68 7.03
N SER A 12 10.72 -4.30 7.66
CA SER A 12 9.37 -4.60 7.14
C SER A 12 9.10 -3.96 5.78
N MET A 13 9.77 -2.84 5.48
CA MET A 13 9.65 -2.11 4.22
C MET A 13 10.89 -2.26 3.32
N MET A 14 12.09 -2.46 3.89
CA MET A 14 13.31 -2.69 3.11
C MET A 14 13.44 -4.15 2.70
N THR A 15 12.67 -4.56 1.69
CA THR A 15 12.57 -5.96 1.24
C THR A 15 12.01 -6.03 -0.17
N ASP A 16 12.34 -7.09 -0.90
CA ASP A 16 11.75 -7.40 -2.21
C ASP A 16 10.52 -8.31 -2.13
N HIS A 17 10.12 -8.73 -0.92
CA HIS A 17 8.99 -9.64 -0.69
C HIS A 17 9.05 -10.92 -1.55
N HIS A 18 10.27 -11.45 -1.82
CA HIS A 18 10.50 -12.58 -2.75
C HIS A 18 9.97 -12.31 -4.18
N HIS A 19 9.97 -11.06 -4.61
CA HIS A 19 9.39 -10.59 -5.87
C HIS A 19 7.85 -10.75 -5.95
N HIS A 20 7.17 -10.81 -4.81
CA HIS A 20 5.73 -10.96 -4.71
C HIS A 20 5.12 -9.88 -3.78
N GLU A 21 4.62 -8.79 -4.37
CA GLU A 21 4.03 -7.65 -3.63
C GLU A 21 3.00 -8.10 -2.57
N PHE A 22 2.15 -9.07 -2.90
CA PHE A 22 1.13 -9.58 -1.97
C PHE A 22 1.69 -10.20 -0.69
N LEU A 23 2.92 -10.73 -0.70
CA LEU A 23 3.57 -11.22 0.52
C LEU A 23 3.93 -10.07 1.48
N GLY A 24 4.07 -8.85 0.95
CA GLY A 24 4.27 -7.65 1.76
C GLY A 24 3.13 -7.38 2.75
N PHE A 25 1.89 -7.72 2.42
CA PHE A 25 0.75 -7.65 3.35
C PHE A 25 0.92 -8.54 4.59
N MET A 26 1.79 -9.56 4.56
CA MET A 26 2.07 -10.32 5.78
C MET A 26 2.81 -9.46 6.83
N THR A 27 3.52 -8.40 6.42
CA THR A 27 4.22 -7.51 7.35
C THR A 27 3.27 -6.64 8.19
N THR A 28 2.04 -6.42 7.71
CA THR A 28 0.98 -5.72 8.44
C THR A 28 0.24 -6.64 9.42
N GLY A 29 0.43 -7.96 9.32
CA GLY A 29 -0.09 -8.93 10.28
C GLY A 29 0.92 -9.25 11.40
N PRO A 30 0.45 -9.67 12.58
CA PRO A 30 1.33 -10.26 13.58
C PRO A 30 1.77 -11.65 13.16
N ALA A 31 2.92 -12.11 13.66
CA ALA A 31 3.34 -13.49 13.47
C ALA A 31 2.31 -14.47 14.07
N PHE A 32 1.76 -15.33 13.21
CA PHE A 32 0.70 -16.27 13.59
C PHE A 32 1.02 -17.69 13.12
N GLY A 33 0.86 -18.67 14.03
CA GLY A 33 1.12 -20.09 13.75
C GLY A 33 2.59 -20.49 13.58
N VAL A 34 3.51 -19.53 13.42
CA VAL A 34 4.96 -19.76 13.26
C VAL A 34 5.78 -18.77 14.10
N PRO A 35 7.06 -19.08 14.41
CA PRO A 35 7.95 -18.13 15.07
C PRO A 35 8.13 -16.84 14.25
N GLU A 36 8.29 -15.69 14.92
CA GLU A 36 8.45 -14.37 14.28
C GLU A 36 9.62 -14.35 13.26
N ARG A 37 10.72 -15.06 13.53
CA ARG A 37 11.85 -15.15 12.58
C ARG A 37 11.45 -15.80 11.26
N VAL A 38 10.59 -16.81 11.31
CA VAL A 38 10.07 -17.49 10.11
C VAL A 38 9.08 -16.58 9.40
N TRP A 39 8.20 -15.90 10.14
CA TRP A 39 7.29 -14.90 9.59
C TRP A 39 8.03 -13.80 8.85
N GLY A 40 9.07 -13.22 9.48
CA GLY A 40 9.91 -12.20 8.87
C GLY A 40 10.69 -12.70 7.65
N TRP A 41 11.15 -13.95 7.64
CA TRP A 41 11.79 -14.54 6.46
C TRP A 41 10.83 -14.69 5.26
N ILE A 42 9.56 -15.02 5.53
CA ILE A 42 8.52 -15.12 4.49
C ILE A 42 8.11 -13.73 4.00
N ALA A 43 7.82 -12.82 4.94
CA ALA A 43 7.19 -11.54 4.64
C ALA A 43 8.19 -10.44 4.22
N ALA A 44 9.39 -10.45 4.79
CA ALA A 44 10.38 -9.39 4.65
C ALA A 44 11.82 -9.94 4.48
N PRO A 45 12.09 -10.74 3.42
CA PRO A 45 13.44 -11.18 3.10
C PRO A 45 14.38 -10.00 2.85
N LYS A 46 15.65 -10.16 3.21
CA LYS A 46 16.65 -9.11 3.00
C LYS A 46 17.02 -9.01 1.52
N PRO A 47 16.96 -7.81 0.90
CA PRO A 47 17.45 -7.64 -0.45
C PRO A 47 18.98 -7.75 -0.45
N LYS A 48 19.55 -8.04 -1.63
CA LYS A 48 21.00 -7.96 -1.81
C LYS A 48 21.46 -6.50 -1.68
N VAL A 49 22.65 -6.31 -1.14
CA VAL A 49 23.28 -5.00 -1.00
C VAL A 49 24.66 -4.99 -1.66
N ASP A 50 25.12 -3.81 -2.06
CA ASP A 50 26.50 -3.60 -2.52
C ASP A 50 27.50 -3.45 -1.35
N SER A 51 28.76 -3.15 -1.67
CA SER A 51 29.82 -2.94 -0.68
C SER A 51 29.55 -1.78 0.28
N GLU A 52 28.79 -0.79 -0.15
CA GLU A 52 28.41 0.42 0.60
C GLU A 52 27.13 0.22 1.41
N GLY A 53 26.43 -0.92 1.22
CA GLY A 53 25.18 -1.23 1.89
C GLY A 53 23.94 -0.66 1.18
N ARG A 54 24.08 -0.18 -0.06
CA ARG A 54 22.94 0.22 -0.87
C ARG A 54 22.18 -1.02 -1.31
N PRO A 55 20.86 -1.11 -1.06
CA PRO A 55 20.08 -2.26 -1.45
C PRO A 55 19.81 -2.22 -2.96
N LYS A 56 19.76 -3.40 -3.58
CA LYS A 56 19.40 -3.57 -4.99
C LYS A 56 18.04 -2.94 -5.31
N VAL A 57 17.08 -3.08 -4.40
CA VAL A 57 15.76 -2.45 -4.50
C VAL A 57 15.41 -1.75 -3.19
N ALA A 58 14.66 -0.66 -3.28
CA ALA A 58 14.14 0.06 -2.12
C ALA A 58 12.72 0.59 -2.39
N PRO A 59 11.92 0.91 -1.36
CA PRO A 59 10.61 1.51 -1.55
C PRO A 59 10.66 2.71 -2.50
N TYR A 60 9.72 2.79 -3.43
CA TYR A 60 9.73 3.80 -4.50
C TYR A 60 9.77 5.24 -3.97
N GLY A 61 9.03 5.54 -2.91
CA GLY A 61 9.08 6.84 -2.24
C GLY A 61 10.48 7.20 -1.74
N LEU A 62 11.24 6.24 -1.19
CA LEU A 62 12.62 6.48 -0.77
C LEU A 62 13.55 6.73 -1.95
N ARG A 63 13.34 6.05 -3.10
CA ARG A 63 14.08 6.30 -4.34
C ARG A 63 13.82 7.70 -4.90
N LYS A 64 12.61 8.24 -4.74
CA LYS A 64 12.30 9.63 -5.10
C LYS A 64 13.01 10.64 -4.21
N ILE A 65 13.05 10.38 -2.90
CA ILE A 65 13.80 11.22 -1.95
C ILE A 65 15.31 11.16 -2.23
N GLU A 66 15.84 9.98 -2.51
CA GLU A 66 17.24 9.78 -2.92
C GLU A 66 17.57 10.58 -4.18
N ALA A 67 16.73 10.44 -5.21
CA ALA A 67 16.91 11.18 -6.46
C ALA A 67 16.87 12.70 -6.24
N ALA A 68 15.91 13.22 -5.48
CA ALA A 68 15.80 14.65 -5.18
C ALA A 68 17.07 15.20 -4.50
N LEU A 69 17.63 14.46 -3.54
CA LEU A 69 18.84 14.86 -2.83
C LEU A 69 20.09 14.78 -3.70
N VAL A 70 20.24 13.69 -4.46
CA VAL A 70 21.38 13.51 -5.38
C VAL A 70 21.35 14.54 -6.51
N ASP A 71 20.18 14.85 -7.07
CA ASP A 71 20.02 15.89 -8.10
C ASP A 71 20.37 17.29 -7.57
N ALA A 72 20.13 17.54 -6.27
CA ALA A 72 20.55 18.76 -5.58
C ALA A 72 22.04 18.76 -5.17
N GLY A 73 22.80 17.71 -5.49
CA GLY A 73 24.25 17.62 -5.23
C GLY A 73 24.62 17.13 -3.83
N PHE A 74 23.67 16.57 -3.06
CA PHE A 74 23.99 15.98 -1.76
C PHE A 74 24.61 14.58 -1.90
N ASN A 75 25.58 14.29 -1.02
CA ASN A 75 26.11 12.95 -0.81
C ASN A 75 25.11 12.10 0.01
N ALA A 76 24.08 11.62 -0.69
CA ALA A 76 22.96 10.89 -0.11
C ALA A 76 22.76 9.53 -0.80
N ALA A 77 22.36 8.52 -0.03
CA ALA A 77 21.97 7.24 -0.58
C ALA A 77 20.94 6.54 0.31
N VAL A 78 20.13 5.67 -0.30
CA VAL A 78 19.36 4.66 0.42
C VAL A 78 20.31 3.57 0.90
N VAL A 79 20.29 3.32 2.21
CA VAL A 79 21.10 2.27 2.84
C VAL A 79 20.19 1.30 3.55
N ASP A 80 20.46 0.01 3.38
CA ASP A 80 19.76 -1.05 4.10
C ASP A 80 19.94 -0.87 5.62
N PRO A 81 18.88 -1.06 6.45
CA PRO A 81 18.95 -0.78 7.88
C PRO A 81 20.04 -1.55 8.63
N ASP A 82 20.44 -2.73 8.13
CA ASP A 82 21.50 -3.53 8.76
C ASP A 82 22.91 -3.01 8.44
N HIS A 83 23.05 -2.06 7.51
CA HIS A 83 24.32 -1.56 7.01
C HIS A 83 24.62 -0.10 7.38
N ILE A 84 23.72 0.58 8.10
CA ILE A 84 23.91 1.97 8.58
C ILE A 84 25.20 2.10 9.40
N GLY A 85 25.59 1.04 10.12
CA GLY A 85 26.80 1.00 10.95
C GLY A 85 28.09 1.42 10.22
N LYS A 86 28.17 1.15 8.91
CA LYS A 86 29.31 1.51 8.04
C LYS A 86 29.49 3.01 7.86
N HIS A 87 28.42 3.79 8.04
CA HIS A 87 28.37 5.22 7.75
C HIS A 87 28.36 6.09 9.01
N LEU A 88 28.39 5.48 10.20
CA LEU A 88 28.28 6.19 11.49
C LEU A 88 29.35 7.26 11.72
N ASP A 89 30.49 7.20 11.02
CA ASP A 89 31.56 8.18 11.17
C ASP A 89 31.38 9.42 10.28
N THR A 90 30.55 9.34 9.23
CA THR A 90 30.31 10.47 8.30
C THR A 90 28.87 10.95 8.25
N VAL A 91 27.89 10.07 8.57
CA VAL A 91 26.48 10.43 8.52
C VAL A 91 26.17 11.56 9.49
N LYS A 92 25.46 12.57 9.00
CA LYS A 92 24.99 13.74 9.76
C LYS A 92 23.47 13.81 9.79
N VAL A 93 22.81 13.24 8.78
CA VAL A 93 21.36 13.19 8.67
C VAL A 93 20.91 11.76 8.37
N LEU A 94 19.96 11.27 9.15
CA LEU A 94 19.27 10.01 8.93
C LEU A 94 17.81 10.30 8.60
N MET A 95 17.40 9.95 7.38
CA MET A 95 16.03 10.10 6.90
C MET A 95 15.32 8.74 6.91
N ILE A 96 14.18 8.63 7.57
CA ILE A 96 13.44 7.38 7.74
C ILE A 96 12.05 7.54 7.14
N GLY A 97 11.78 6.82 6.04
CA GLY A 97 10.45 6.82 5.43
C GLY A 97 9.69 5.54 5.73
N HIS A 98 8.39 5.62 6.03
CA HIS A 98 7.59 4.43 6.34
C HIS A 98 6.12 4.60 5.93
N HIS A 99 5.46 3.50 5.56
CA HIS A 99 4.06 3.49 5.13
C HIS A 99 3.05 3.36 6.28
N ASP A 100 3.45 2.76 7.41
CA ASP A 100 2.64 2.60 8.62
C ASP A 100 3.49 2.36 9.89
N PHE A 101 4.03 3.43 10.50
CA PHE A 101 5.05 3.35 11.57
C PHE A 101 4.58 2.57 12.81
N PHE A 102 3.34 2.81 13.22
CA PHE A 102 2.81 2.41 14.52
C PHE A 102 1.69 1.39 14.43
N ALA A 103 1.44 0.83 13.24
CA ALA A 103 0.32 -0.07 12.95
C ALA A 103 -1.06 0.56 13.21
N TYR A 104 -1.19 1.86 12.95
CA TYR A 104 -2.47 2.58 12.99
C TYR A 104 -3.14 2.62 11.60
N GLY A 105 -2.40 2.30 10.55
CA GLY A 105 -2.95 2.19 9.21
C GLY A 105 -3.58 0.82 8.97
N PRO A 106 -4.62 0.74 8.11
CA PRO A 106 -5.12 -0.55 7.65
C PRO A 106 -4.15 -1.21 6.64
N PRO A 107 -4.09 -2.56 6.58
CA PRO A 107 -4.85 -3.52 7.39
C PRO A 107 -4.19 -3.87 8.75
N SER A 108 -3.13 -3.16 9.17
CA SER A 108 -2.40 -3.49 10.39
C SER A 108 -3.26 -3.33 11.64
N SER A 109 -4.02 -2.24 11.69
CA SER A 109 -4.97 -1.94 12.77
C SER A 109 -6.02 -3.05 12.96
N GLU A 110 -6.47 -3.66 11.89
CA GLU A 110 -7.47 -4.72 11.82
C GLU A 110 -6.89 -6.01 12.37
N TRP A 111 -5.72 -6.41 11.87
CA TRP A 111 -5.04 -7.59 12.37
C TRP A 111 -4.72 -7.45 13.85
N TRP A 112 -4.30 -6.28 14.29
CA TRP A 112 -4.10 -6.01 15.71
C TRP A 112 -5.41 -6.13 16.48
N THR A 113 -6.47 -5.50 15.97
CA THR A 113 -7.81 -5.55 16.56
C THR A 113 -8.36 -6.97 16.60
N ILE A 114 -8.09 -7.85 15.63
CA ILE A 114 -8.64 -9.21 15.55
C ILE A 114 -7.80 -10.20 16.36
N THR A 115 -6.48 -10.04 16.41
CA THR A 115 -5.60 -11.02 17.06
C THR A 115 -5.21 -10.63 18.48
N GLY A 116 -5.32 -9.35 18.84
CA GLY A 116 -4.78 -8.80 20.08
C GLY A 116 -3.26 -8.77 20.16
N LYS A 117 -2.55 -9.04 19.05
CA LYS A 117 -1.08 -9.06 18.97
C LYS A 117 -0.57 -7.90 18.12
N GLU A 118 0.55 -7.31 18.53
CA GLU A 118 1.18 -6.23 17.76
C GLU A 118 1.60 -6.74 16.35
N PRO A 119 1.24 -6.00 15.29
CA PRO A 119 1.69 -6.27 13.93
C PRO A 119 3.20 -6.24 13.74
N PHE A 120 3.70 -7.02 12.77
CA PHE A 120 5.13 -7.18 12.53
C PHE A 120 5.83 -5.88 12.15
N ASN A 121 5.21 -5.02 11.33
CA ASN A 121 5.73 -3.69 10.98
C ASN A 121 5.99 -2.83 12.22
N ARG A 122 5.04 -2.72 13.16
CA ARG A 122 5.22 -1.96 14.42
C ARG A 122 6.36 -2.53 15.26
N VAL A 123 6.43 -3.85 15.41
CA VAL A 123 7.49 -4.53 16.18
C VAL A 123 8.86 -4.30 15.53
N SER A 124 8.94 -4.44 14.21
CA SER A 124 10.13 -4.24 13.41
C SER A 124 10.62 -2.79 13.47
N PHE A 125 9.72 -1.81 13.32
CA PHE A 125 10.04 -0.39 13.41
C PHE A 125 10.55 0.00 14.81
N ARG A 126 9.88 -0.45 15.87
CA ARG A 126 10.36 -0.24 17.25
C ARG A 126 11.76 -0.83 17.46
N ARG A 127 11.99 -2.07 17.00
CA ARG A 127 13.30 -2.73 17.10
C ARG A 127 14.39 -1.97 16.35
N PHE A 128 14.05 -1.41 15.19
CA PHE A 128 14.95 -0.58 14.40
C PHE A 128 15.32 0.72 15.14
N MET A 129 14.33 1.49 15.61
CA MET A 129 14.56 2.74 16.34
C MET A 129 15.31 2.54 17.66
N GLU A 130 15.12 1.40 18.32
CA GLU A 130 15.80 1.06 19.58
C GLU A 130 17.14 0.35 19.38
N SER A 131 17.59 0.15 18.14
CA SER A 131 18.82 -0.59 17.84
C SER A 131 20.08 0.18 18.28
N PRO A 132 21.20 -0.52 18.57
CA PRO A 132 22.46 0.12 18.95
C PRO A 132 22.98 1.12 17.91
N VAL A 133 22.74 0.87 16.61
CA VAL A 133 23.21 1.75 15.54
C VAL A 133 22.48 3.09 15.56
N ILE A 134 21.17 3.11 15.80
CA ILE A 134 20.38 4.35 15.89
C ILE A 134 20.73 5.12 17.17
N ARG A 135 20.90 4.43 18.30
CA ARG A 135 21.35 5.06 19.55
C ARG A 135 22.71 5.73 19.38
N LYS A 136 23.68 5.03 18.77
CA LYS A 136 25.01 5.57 18.50
C LYS A 136 24.98 6.73 17.51
N ALA A 137 24.09 6.71 16.52
CA ALA A 137 23.87 7.85 15.63
C ALA A 137 23.37 9.08 16.43
N LYS A 138 22.39 8.90 17.33
CA LYS A 138 21.91 10.00 18.19
C LYS A 138 23.00 10.54 19.13
N GLU A 139 23.81 9.67 19.74
CA GLU A 139 24.95 10.07 20.58
C GLU A 139 25.96 10.94 19.82
N LYS A 140 26.14 10.67 18.52
CA LYS A 140 26.98 11.47 17.61
C LYS A 140 26.31 12.75 17.10
N GLY A 141 25.09 13.04 17.51
CA GLY A 141 24.36 14.24 17.10
C GLY A 141 23.71 14.16 15.71
N VAL A 142 23.57 12.96 15.14
CA VAL A 142 22.89 12.76 13.84
C VAL A 142 21.43 13.23 13.94
N LYS A 143 21.02 14.03 12.96
CA LYS A 143 19.64 14.53 12.84
C LYS A 143 18.74 13.45 12.27
N ILE A 144 17.66 13.10 12.97
CA ILE A 144 16.69 12.11 12.51
C ILE A 144 15.46 12.83 11.96
N ILE A 145 15.20 12.64 10.68
CA ILE A 145 14.03 13.18 9.98
C ILE A 145 13.17 12.00 9.54
N VAL A 146 11.88 12.02 9.82
CA VAL A 146 10.96 10.94 9.44
C VAL A 146 9.87 11.45 8.49
N GLY A 147 9.37 10.60 7.61
CA GLY A 147 8.29 10.96 6.68
C GLY A 147 7.64 9.76 6.00
N GLY A 148 6.77 10.04 5.04
CA GLY A 148 6.02 9.02 4.29
C GLY A 148 4.52 9.08 4.57
N PRO A 149 3.72 8.19 3.95
CA PRO A 149 2.26 8.25 3.99
C PRO A 149 1.64 8.21 5.40
N ALA A 150 2.36 7.67 6.39
CA ALA A 150 1.93 7.57 7.79
C ALA A 150 2.56 8.62 8.73
N ALA A 151 3.13 9.71 8.21
CA ALA A 151 3.75 10.75 9.04
C ALA A 151 2.79 11.31 10.12
N TRP A 152 1.50 11.44 9.80
CA TRP A 152 0.45 11.86 10.74
C TRP A 152 0.39 11.01 12.03
N GLN A 153 0.83 9.75 12.01
CA GLN A 153 0.78 8.88 13.18
C GLN A 153 1.69 9.35 14.32
N TRP A 154 2.75 10.12 14.02
CA TRP A 154 3.63 10.68 15.04
C TRP A 154 2.93 11.67 15.96
N LEU A 155 1.88 12.37 15.48
CA LEU A 155 1.03 13.23 16.32
C LEU A 155 0.28 12.44 17.42
N TRP A 156 0.17 11.12 17.26
CA TRP A 156 -0.50 10.21 18.20
C TRP A 156 0.48 9.40 19.06
N ALA A 157 1.77 9.39 18.69
CA ALA A 157 2.86 8.66 19.35
C ALA A 157 3.93 9.62 19.92
N LEU A 158 3.48 10.63 20.67
CA LEU A 158 4.35 11.70 21.20
C LEU A 158 5.41 11.19 22.18
N ASP A 159 5.12 10.13 22.93
CA ASP A 159 6.06 9.53 23.87
C ASP A 159 7.19 8.84 23.11
N GLU A 160 6.87 8.06 22.08
CA GLU A 160 7.86 7.47 21.17
C GLU A 160 8.65 8.53 20.41
N TRP A 161 8.00 9.59 19.95
CA TRP A 161 8.67 10.73 19.30
C TRP A 161 9.76 11.31 20.21
N ARG A 162 9.40 11.69 21.44
CA ARG A 162 10.36 12.24 22.41
C ARG A 162 11.44 11.23 22.78
N LYS A 163 11.06 9.98 23.05
CA LYS A 163 11.96 8.90 23.44
C LYS A 163 13.04 8.64 22.38
N TRP A 164 12.67 8.61 21.10
CA TRP A 164 13.61 8.32 20.01
C TRP A 164 14.32 9.57 19.49
N GLY A 165 13.91 10.76 19.94
CA GLY A 165 14.56 12.02 19.59
C GLY A 165 14.49 12.31 18.09
N VAL A 166 13.33 12.09 17.46
CA VAL A 166 13.11 12.51 16.07
C VAL A 166 13.11 14.04 16.00
N ASP A 167 14.00 14.60 15.18
CA ASP A 167 14.21 16.05 15.06
C ASP A 167 13.15 16.71 14.16
N THR A 168 12.65 16.02 13.14
CA THR A 168 11.59 16.53 12.25
C THR A 168 10.69 15.41 11.72
N VAL A 169 9.39 15.65 11.68
CA VAL A 169 8.40 14.83 10.95
C VAL A 169 7.91 15.61 9.73
N VAL A 170 7.92 14.97 8.55
CA VAL A 170 7.43 15.55 7.29
C VAL A 170 6.20 14.79 6.81
N ASP A 171 5.06 15.48 6.77
CA ASP A 171 3.77 14.96 6.34
C ASP A 171 3.37 15.55 4.98
N GLY A 172 3.27 14.72 3.96
CA GLY A 172 2.98 15.11 2.57
C GLY A 172 4.08 14.73 1.58
N GLU A 173 4.02 15.30 0.36
CA GLU A 173 5.00 15.05 -0.71
C GLU A 173 6.30 15.81 -0.44
N ALA A 174 7.34 15.08 -0.04
CA ALA A 174 8.54 15.68 0.54
C ALA A 174 9.66 16.03 -0.45
N GLU A 175 9.53 15.75 -1.75
CA GLU A 175 10.63 15.88 -2.72
C GLU A 175 11.24 17.29 -2.76
N LYS A 176 10.43 18.34 -2.58
CA LYS A 176 10.91 19.72 -2.46
C LYS A 176 11.39 20.07 -1.05
N ALA A 177 10.60 19.70 -0.04
CA ALA A 177 10.88 20.03 1.36
C ALA A 177 12.18 19.39 1.86
N VAL A 178 12.48 18.17 1.39
CA VAL A 178 13.62 17.37 1.86
C VAL A 178 14.97 17.98 1.49
N VAL A 179 15.06 18.65 0.34
CA VAL A 179 16.28 19.36 -0.12
C VAL A 179 16.61 20.52 0.83
N ALA A 180 15.62 21.34 1.16
CA ALA A 180 15.78 22.46 2.09
C ALA A 180 16.08 21.97 3.51
N LEU A 181 15.44 20.88 3.95
CA LEU A 181 15.69 20.28 5.26
C LEU A 181 17.10 19.69 5.37
N ALA A 182 17.57 18.99 4.34
CA ALA A 182 18.93 18.46 4.28
C ALA A 182 19.98 19.56 4.41
N ASP A 183 19.84 20.64 3.65
CA ASP A 183 20.75 21.79 3.72
C ASP A 183 20.80 22.40 5.13
N ARG A 184 19.63 22.62 5.75
CA ARG A 184 19.55 23.15 7.12
C ARG A 184 20.21 22.22 8.14
N ALA A 185 19.92 20.92 8.05
CA ALA A 185 20.44 19.92 8.97
C ALA A 185 21.96 19.81 8.87
N LEU A 186 22.52 19.81 7.65
CA LEU A 186 23.97 19.76 7.41
C LEU A 186 24.69 21.02 7.88
N LYS A 187 24.03 22.18 7.85
CA LYS A 187 24.55 23.47 8.37
C LYS A 187 24.37 23.63 9.88
N GLY A 188 23.76 22.67 10.57
CA GLY A 188 23.47 22.75 12.01
C GLY A 188 22.44 23.84 12.35
N LEU A 189 21.61 24.26 11.38
CA LEU A 189 20.54 25.22 11.62
C LEU A 189 19.37 24.57 12.36
N PRO A 190 18.55 25.33 13.11
CA PRO A 190 17.36 24.80 13.75
C PRO A 190 16.43 24.10 12.76
N LEU A 191 15.90 22.94 13.16
CA LEU A 191 14.92 22.19 12.38
C LEU A 191 13.53 22.37 13.01
N PRO A 192 12.46 22.48 12.21
CA PRO A 192 11.10 22.44 12.74
C PRO A 192 10.76 21.03 13.22
N ASP A 193 9.98 20.91 14.28
CA ASP A 193 9.55 19.60 14.78
C ASP A 193 8.62 18.90 13.75
N TYR A 194 7.70 19.64 13.14
CA TYR A 194 6.72 19.09 12.21
C TYR A 194 6.53 20.00 10.99
N ILE A 195 6.50 19.41 9.81
CA ILE A 195 6.16 20.08 8.54
C ILE A 195 4.97 19.38 7.92
N PHE A 196 3.92 20.14 7.65
CA PHE A 196 2.84 19.74 6.78
C PHE A 196 3.06 20.34 5.39
N VAL A 197 3.25 19.49 4.37
CA VAL A 197 3.39 19.90 2.98
C VAL A 197 2.00 19.94 2.35
N GLY A 198 1.42 21.15 2.28
CA GLY A 198 0.12 21.37 1.68
C GLY A 198 0.15 21.25 0.15
N PRO A 199 -1.02 21.19 -0.52
CA PRO A 199 -1.10 21.03 -1.98
C PRO A 199 -0.30 22.07 -2.78
N ALA A 200 -0.21 23.31 -2.28
CA ALA A 200 0.55 24.39 -2.92
C ALA A 200 2.08 24.22 -2.81
N ASP A 201 2.55 23.44 -1.83
CA ASP A 201 3.97 23.24 -1.53
C ASP A 201 4.52 21.93 -2.15
N THR A 202 3.64 21.11 -2.72
CA THR A 202 4.02 19.90 -3.47
C THR A 202 4.62 20.25 -4.83
N PRO A 203 5.29 19.31 -5.55
CA PRO A 203 5.67 19.50 -6.95
C PRO A 203 4.47 19.95 -7.80
N GLN A 204 4.55 21.14 -8.43
CA GLN A 204 3.42 21.70 -9.18
C GLN A 204 3.39 21.22 -10.63
N ASN A 205 4.56 20.89 -11.19
CA ASN A 205 4.72 20.31 -12.51
C ASN A 205 5.49 18.98 -12.44
N ILE A 206 5.53 18.25 -13.56
CA ILE A 206 6.13 16.91 -13.63
C ILE A 206 7.66 16.99 -13.59
N GLU A 207 8.24 18.11 -14.01
CA GLU A 207 9.69 18.39 -13.95
C GLU A 207 10.21 18.45 -12.52
N GLU A 208 9.37 18.89 -11.57
CA GLU A 208 9.69 18.91 -10.13
C GLU A 208 9.59 17.52 -9.46
N ILE A 209 9.02 16.51 -10.14
CA ILE A 209 9.00 15.12 -9.64
C ILE A 209 10.28 14.43 -10.14
N PRO A 210 11.22 14.08 -9.24
CA PRO A 210 12.50 13.51 -9.64
C PRO A 210 12.31 12.13 -10.27
N ARG A 211 13.18 11.76 -11.20
CA ARG A 211 13.24 10.40 -11.74
C ARG A 211 14.04 9.51 -10.81
N ILE A 212 13.59 8.28 -10.57
CA ILE A 212 14.39 7.32 -9.79
C ILE A 212 15.74 7.05 -10.48
N LYS A 213 16.79 6.90 -9.68
CA LYS A 213 18.16 6.60 -10.16
C LYS A 213 18.56 5.14 -9.95
N HIS A 214 17.81 4.44 -9.11
CA HIS A 214 18.05 3.06 -8.70
C HIS A 214 16.71 2.32 -8.59
N ALA A 215 16.76 1.00 -8.62
CA ALA A 215 15.56 0.19 -8.74
C ALA A 215 14.65 0.27 -7.51
N SER A 216 13.34 0.26 -7.76
CA SER A 216 12.30 0.20 -6.76
C SER A 216 11.88 -1.24 -6.45
N VAL A 217 11.33 -1.46 -5.26
CA VAL A 217 10.76 -2.76 -4.87
C VAL A 217 9.73 -3.19 -5.92
N ASN A 218 9.92 -4.41 -6.43
CA ASN A 218 9.08 -5.05 -7.45
C ASN A 218 8.87 -4.22 -8.72
N GLY A 219 9.78 -3.29 -9.00
CA GLY A 219 9.76 -2.40 -10.15
C GLY A 219 8.54 -1.49 -10.22
N LEU A 220 8.03 -1.07 -9.05
CA LEU A 220 6.97 -0.08 -8.95
C LEU A 220 7.39 1.24 -9.58
N VAL A 221 6.55 1.77 -10.47
CA VAL A 221 6.72 3.09 -11.09
C VAL A 221 5.40 3.84 -11.03
N GLU A 222 5.44 5.08 -10.59
CA GLU A 222 4.25 5.93 -10.56
C GLU A 222 3.95 6.46 -11.96
N ILE A 223 2.67 6.45 -12.34
CA ILE A 223 2.20 7.01 -13.61
C ILE A 223 1.39 8.29 -13.39
N MET A 224 0.81 8.47 -12.20
CA MET A 224 -0.03 9.62 -11.88
C MET A 224 -0.23 9.78 -10.37
N ARG A 225 -0.31 11.04 -9.92
CA ARG A 225 -0.65 11.45 -8.54
C ARG A 225 -2.00 12.13 -8.46
N GLY A 226 -2.72 11.86 -7.37
CA GLY A 226 -4.00 12.50 -7.04
C GLY A 226 -5.22 11.77 -7.60
N CYS A 227 -6.38 12.03 -6.99
CA CYS A 227 -7.65 11.40 -7.36
C CYS A 227 -8.80 12.42 -7.30
N PRO A 228 -9.59 12.59 -8.38
CA PRO A 228 -10.65 13.61 -8.45
C PRO A 228 -11.96 13.20 -7.76
N ARG A 229 -12.02 12.04 -7.08
CA ARG A 229 -13.29 11.48 -6.55
C ARG A 229 -13.76 12.08 -5.21
N GLY A 230 -12.91 12.80 -4.48
CA GLY A 230 -13.34 13.55 -3.29
C GLY A 230 -13.94 12.72 -2.13
N CYS A 231 -13.54 11.46 -1.96
CA CYS A 231 -13.93 10.66 -0.79
C CYS A 231 -13.44 11.32 0.52
N LYS A 232 -14.35 11.53 1.48
CA LYS A 232 -14.07 12.29 2.72
C LYS A 232 -13.04 11.64 3.65
N PHE A 233 -12.84 10.34 3.53
CA PHE A 233 -11.88 9.57 4.33
C PHE A 233 -10.48 9.48 3.68
N CYS A 234 -10.30 10.02 2.47
CA CYS A 234 -9.12 9.75 1.65
C CYS A 234 -8.26 11.02 1.48
N SER A 235 -7.08 11.03 2.09
CA SER A 235 -6.13 12.16 2.03
C SER A 235 -5.58 12.41 0.62
N VAL A 236 -5.57 11.39 -0.24
CA VAL A 236 -5.16 11.46 -1.65
C VAL A 236 -5.96 12.49 -2.44
N THR A 237 -7.24 12.69 -2.08
CA THR A 237 -8.13 13.63 -2.77
C THR A 237 -7.70 15.09 -2.62
N LEU A 238 -6.77 15.36 -1.70
CA LEU A 238 -6.18 16.68 -1.48
C LEU A 238 -4.98 16.94 -2.41
N ARG A 239 -4.45 15.90 -3.08
CA ARG A 239 -3.25 16.02 -3.92
C ARG A 239 -3.59 16.62 -5.28
N PRO A 240 -2.75 17.54 -5.82
CA PRO A 240 -2.91 18.00 -7.19
C PRO A 240 -2.80 16.85 -8.19
N TRP A 241 -3.67 16.89 -9.21
CA TRP A 241 -3.75 15.85 -10.23
C TRP A 241 -2.63 16.05 -11.27
N ARG A 242 -1.72 15.08 -11.36
CA ARG A 242 -0.50 15.17 -12.18
C ARG A 242 -0.24 13.84 -12.88
N MET A 243 -0.11 13.86 -14.20
CA MET A 243 0.15 12.68 -15.02
C MET A 243 1.60 12.69 -15.52
N ILE A 244 2.33 11.61 -15.26
CA ILE A 244 3.71 11.44 -15.71
C ILE A 244 3.67 10.97 -17.17
N PRO A 245 4.34 11.63 -18.14
CA PRO A 245 4.32 11.21 -19.54
C PRO A 245 4.79 9.76 -19.75
N PRO A 246 4.22 9.00 -20.70
CA PRO A 246 4.58 7.59 -20.93
C PRO A 246 6.07 7.39 -21.14
N GLU A 247 6.75 8.32 -21.81
CA GLU A 247 8.19 8.27 -22.08
C GLU A 247 9.00 8.27 -20.76
N ARG A 248 8.61 9.09 -19.78
CA ARG A 248 9.27 9.11 -18.47
C ARG A 248 8.98 7.85 -17.66
N VAL A 249 7.78 7.30 -17.76
CA VAL A 249 7.44 6.01 -17.13
C VAL A 249 8.33 4.90 -17.70
N ILE A 250 8.50 4.85 -19.02
CA ILE A 250 9.38 3.89 -19.69
C ILE A 250 10.85 4.07 -19.28
N GLU A 251 11.32 5.31 -19.09
CA GLU A 251 12.66 5.58 -18.57
C GLU A 251 12.88 4.97 -17.17
N GLU A 252 11.93 5.14 -16.25
CA GLU A 252 12.04 4.55 -14.89
C GLU A 252 11.96 3.02 -14.92
N ILE A 253 11.12 2.44 -15.78
CA ILE A 253 11.08 0.99 -16.00
C ILE A 253 12.45 0.49 -16.49
N LYS A 254 13.11 1.22 -17.40
CA LYS A 254 14.46 0.88 -17.87
C LYS A 254 15.51 0.98 -16.77
N VAL A 255 15.38 1.92 -15.83
CA VAL A 255 16.25 1.99 -14.64
C VAL A 255 16.10 0.71 -13.82
N ASN A 256 14.86 0.31 -13.49
CA ASN A 256 14.58 -0.96 -12.78
C ASN A 256 15.22 -2.16 -13.50
N MET A 257 14.97 -2.29 -14.80
CA MET A 257 15.50 -3.39 -15.62
C MET A 257 17.03 -3.39 -15.69
N SER A 258 17.67 -2.22 -15.76
CA SER A 258 19.13 -2.10 -15.82
C SER A 258 19.84 -2.61 -14.57
N GLU A 259 19.17 -2.55 -13.42
CA GLU A 259 19.64 -3.14 -12.16
C GLU A 259 19.12 -4.57 -11.95
N GLY A 260 18.50 -5.16 -12.97
CA GLY A 260 18.03 -6.55 -12.98
C GLY A 260 16.77 -6.78 -12.16
N GLU A 261 15.95 -5.76 -11.93
CA GLU A 261 14.56 -5.92 -11.49
C GLU A 261 13.68 -6.27 -12.70
N LYS A 262 12.74 -7.20 -12.50
CA LYS A 262 11.87 -7.73 -13.56
C LYS A 262 10.41 -7.36 -13.36
N GLY A 263 10.00 -7.06 -12.13
CA GLY A 263 8.66 -6.59 -11.84
C GLY A 263 8.39 -5.27 -12.54
N ILE A 264 7.13 -5.08 -12.95
CA ILE A 264 6.63 -3.83 -13.52
C ILE A 264 5.28 -3.59 -12.88
N ILE A 265 5.21 -2.69 -11.91
CA ILE A 265 3.96 -2.32 -11.24
C ILE A 265 3.65 -0.86 -11.57
N LEU A 266 2.58 -0.63 -12.32
CA LEU A 266 2.08 0.71 -12.60
C LEU A 266 1.31 1.22 -11.38
N HIS A 267 1.85 2.25 -10.76
CA HIS A 267 1.31 2.84 -9.55
C HIS A 267 0.54 4.13 -9.84
N SER A 268 -0.70 4.16 -9.35
CA SER A 268 -1.51 5.35 -9.24
C SER A 268 -2.67 5.09 -8.29
N GLU A 269 -3.31 6.16 -7.86
CA GLU A 269 -4.55 6.14 -7.07
C GLU A 269 -5.71 5.52 -7.87
N ASP A 270 -5.65 5.65 -9.21
CA ASP A 270 -6.51 4.93 -10.15
C ASP A 270 -5.83 4.85 -11.53
N VAL A 271 -5.29 3.68 -11.88
CA VAL A 271 -4.57 3.48 -13.15
C VAL A 271 -5.45 3.82 -14.36
N LEU A 272 -6.76 3.56 -14.29
CA LEU A 272 -7.67 3.82 -15.40
C LEU A 272 -7.98 5.30 -15.61
N LEU A 273 -7.58 6.18 -14.68
CA LEU A 273 -7.72 7.62 -14.81
C LEU A 273 -6.47 8.31 -15.38
N TYR A 274 -5.47 7.56 -15.80
CA TYR A 274 -4.29 8.11 -16.46
C TYR A 274 -4.65 8.82 -17.77
N TYR A 275 -4.44 10.15 -17.81
CA TYR A 275 -4.88 11.07 -18.89
C TYR A 275 -6.40 11.04 -19.18
N ALA A 276 -7.21 10.67 -18.18
CA ALA A 276 -8.67 10.71 -18.28
C ALA A 276 -9.23 12.14 -18.37
N ASP A 277 -10.48 12.23 -18.79
CA ASP A 277 -11.28 13.46 -18.70
C ASP A 277 -12.06 13.46 -17.38
N GLY A 278 -11.44 14.01 -16.34
CA GLY A 278 -11.92 13.89 -14.97
C GLY A 278 -12.04 12.42 -14.56
N VAL A 279 -13.27 11.94 -14.32
CA VAL A 279 -13.56 10.55 -13.93
C VAL A 279 -13.86 9.63 -15.12
N ARG A 280 -13.75 10.12 -16.37
CA ARG A 280 -14.02 9.34 -17.59
C ARG A 280 -12.72 8.87 -18.23
N PRO A 281 -12.42 7.56 -18.19
CA PRO A 281 -11.21 6.98 -18.77
C PRO A 281 -11.03 7.34 -20.25
N ARG A 282 -9.79 7.59 -20.67
CA ARG A 282 -9.41 7.75 -22.08
C ARG A 282 -8.42 6.64 -22.48
N PRO A 283 -8.64 5.96 -23.63
CA PRO A 283 -7.85 4.77 -23.97
C PRO A 283 -6.41 5.07 -24.41
N GLU A 284 -6.15 6.22 -25.02
CA GLU A 284 -4.95 6.45 -25.84
C GLU A 284 -3.65 6.33 -25.04
N ALA A 285 -3.56 7.01 -23.89
CA ALA A 285 -2.34 7.03 -23.09
C ALA A 285 -2.03 5.66 -22.46
N LEU A 286 -3.06 4.96 -21.97
CA LEU A 286 -2.91 3.64 -21.37
C LEU A 286 -2.51 2.60 -22.42
N LEU A 287 -3.15 2.60 -23.59
CA LEU A 287 -2.77 1.69 -24.67
C LEU A 287 -1.34 1.96 -25.14
N LYS A 288 -0.98 3.23 -25.36
CA LYS A 288 0.39 3.63 -25.72
C LYS A 288 1.41 3.14 -24.69
N LEU A 289 1.15 3.35 -23.41
CA LEU A 289 2.05 2.94 -22.33
C LEU A 289 2.21 1.41 -22.28
N HIS A 290 1.11 0.65 -22.28
CA HIS A 290 1.17 -0.82 -22.20
C HIS A 290 1.83 -1.43 -23.44
N THR A 291 1.55 -0.90 -24.64
CA THR A 291 2.24 -1.34 -25.86
C THR A 291 3.73 -1.01 -25.81
N ALA A 292 4.12 0.16 -25.35
CA ALA A 292 5.54 0.53 -25.22
C ALA A 292 6.28 -0.36 -24.21
N ILE A 293 5.64 -0.72 -23.09
CA ILE A 293 6.21 -1.69 -22.13
C ILE A 293 6.38 -3.06 -22.81
N ARG A 294 5.35 -3.54 -23.51
CA ARG A 294 5.42 -4.85 -24.19
C ARG A 294 6.46 -4.91 -25.30
N GLN A 295 6.79 -3.79 -25.94
CA GLN A 295 7.86 -3.70 -26.95
C GLN A 295 9.27 -3.84 -26.36
N ILE A 296 9.46 -3.58 -25.07
CA ILE A 296 10.78 -3.67 -24.42
C ILE A 296 10.93 -4.91 -23.55
N THR A 297 9.83 -5.60 -23.19
CA THR A 297 9.89 -6.79 -22.33
C THR A 297 8.61 -7.63 -22.34
N ASP A 298 8.79 -8.94 -22.12
CA ASP A 298 7.72 -9.91 -21.90
C ASP A 298 7.32 -10.07 -20.43
N GLU A 299 8.00 -9.38 -19.50
CA GLU A 299 7.68 -9.50 -18.07
C GLU A 299 6.23 -9.05 -17.76
N PRO A 300 5.61 -9.59 -16.69
CA PRO A 300 4.24 -9.24 -16.31
C PRO A 300 4.09 -7.76 -15.91
N ILE A 301 2.97 -7.17 -16.31
CA ILE A 301 2.58 -5.80 -15.94
C ILE A 301 1.49 -5.88 -14.87
N GLY A 302 1.76 -5.36 -13.68
CA GLY A 302 0.82 -5.24 -12.56
C GLY A 302 0.28 -3.83 -12.41
N TRP A 303 -0.89 -3.69 -11.79
CA TRP A 303 -1.47 -2.41 -11.39
C TRP A 303 -1.61 -2.38 -9.87
N SER A 304 -1.29 -1.24 -9.27
CA SER A 304 -1.55 -1.06 -7.83
C SER A 304 -3.05 -0.90 -7.54
N HIS A 305 -3.71 0.12 -8.11
CA HIS A 305 -5.10 0.42 -7.83
C HIS A 305 -5.92 0.72 -9.08
N ALA A 306 -7.22 0.41 -9.02
CA ALA A 306 -8.22 0.85 -9.97
C ALA A 306 -9.55 1.15 -9.27
N SER A 307 -10.34 2.10 -9.77
CA SER A 307 -11.72 2.28 -9.28
C SER A 307 -12.72 1.43 -10.07
N LEU A 308 -13.68 0.85 -9.36
CA LEU A 308 -14.73 0.00 -9.96
C LEU A 308 -15.58 0.75 -10.99
N ALA A 309 -15.90 2.02 -10.71
CA ALA A 309 -16.60 2.86 -11.67
C ALA A 309 -15.77 3.13 -12.94
N ALA A 310 -14.45 3.30 -12.82
CA ALA A 310 -13.57 3.44 -13.98
C ALA A 310 -13.46 2.11 -14.75
N VAL A 311 -13.39 0.96 -14.08
CA VAL A 311 -13.41 -0.37 -14.74
C VAL A 311 -14.66 -0.51 -15.62
N LYS A 312 -15.85 -0.28 -15.04
CA LYS A 312 -17.12 -0.35 -15.76
C LYS A 312 -17.13 0.63 -16.94
N SER A 313 -16.88 1.91 -16.68
CA SER A 313 -16.90 2.97 -17.71
C SER A 313 -15.89 2.73 -18.83
N ALA A 314 -14.67 2.30 -18.52
CA ALA A 314 -13.62 2.01 -19.48
C ALA A 314 -14.01 0.86 -20.41
N GLN A 315 -14.64 -0.17 -19.86
CA GLN A 315 -15.08 -1.32 -20.64
C GLN A 315 -16.30 -0.99 -21.52
N GLU A 316 -17.31 -0.31 -20.98
CA GLU A 316 -18.51 0.05 -21.74
C GLU A 316 -18.20 0.96 -22.93
N GLN A 317 -17.41 2.02 -22.69
CA GLN A 317 -17.21 3.07 -23.69
C GLN A 317 -16.13 2.73 -24.72
N HIS A 318 -15.11 1.96 -24.32
CA HIS A 318 -13.90 1.80 -25.15
C HIS A 318 -13.43 0.36 -25.31
N LYS A 319 -14.09 -0.61 -24.64
CA LYS A 319 -13.58 -1.99 -24.47
C LYS A 319 -12.14 -1.99 -23.94
N LEU A 320 -11.83 -1.03 -23.09
CA LEU A 320 -10.45 -0.74 -22.70
C LEU A 320 -9.87 -1.84 -21.81
N ILE A 321 -10.67 -2.47 -20.95
CA ILE A 321 -10.20 -3.61 -20.15
C ILE A 321 -9.81 -4.75 -21.08
N THR A 322 -10.66 -5.10 -22.06
CA THR A 322 -10.34 -6.10 -23.11
C THR A 322 -9.02 -5.79 -23.79
N LYS A 323 -8.87 -4.58 -24.36
CA LYS A 323 -7.66 -4.19 -25.10
C LYS A 323 -6.40 -4.22 -24.24
N LEU A 324 -6.48 -3.75 -22.99
CA LEU A 324 -5.35 -3.77 -22.07
C LEU A 324 -4.96 -5.20 -21.72
N THR A 325 -5.93 -6.07 -21.43
CA THR A 325 -5.66 -7.48 -21.16
C THR A 325 -5.12 -8.22 -22.37
N ASP A 326 -5.53 -7.87 -23.60
CA ASP A 326 -4.96 -8.45 -24.82
C ASP A 326 -3.48 -8.09 -24.98
N ILE A 327 -3.09 -6.83 -24.70
CA ILE A 327 -1.69 -6.40 -24.72
C ILE A 327 -0.89 -7.06 -23.59
N MET A 328 -1.46 -7.16 -22.40
CA MET A 328 -0.77 -7.78 -21.26
C MET A 328 -0.57 -9.28 -21.48
N PHE A 329 -1.60 -9.98 -21.94
CA PHE A 329 -1.60 -11.44 -22.11
C PHE A 329 -1.09 -11.89 -23.49
N SER A 330 -0.63 -10.97 -24.33
CA SER A 330 0.17 -11.32 -25.52
C SER A 330 1.51 -11.96 -25.14
N SER A 331 1.95 -11.77 -23.89
CA SER A 331 3.09 -12.48 -23.30
C SER A 331 2.61 -13.74 -22.57
N GLU A 332 3.22 -14.87 -22.87
CA GLU A 332 2.95 -16.14 -22.17
C GLU A 332 3.30 -16.09 -20.67
N LYS A 333 4.11 -15.12 -20.24
CA LYS A 333 4.48 -14.93 -18.83
C LYS A 333 3.33 -14.36 -17.99
N GLN A 334 2.29 -13.79 -18.61
CA GLN A 334 1.20 -13.14 -17.91
C GLN A 334 -0.16 -13.73 -18.30
N THR A 335 -0.88 -14.28 -17.31
CA THR A 335 -2.18 -14.94 -17.54
C THR A 335 -3.33 -14.37 -16.71
N TYR A 336 -3.02 -13.37 -15.87
CA TYR A 336 -3.97 -12.63 -15.06
C TYR A 336 -3.38 -11.25 -14.69
N LEU A 337 -4.23 -10.37 -14.18
CA LEU A 337 -3.84 -9.11 -13.57
C LEU A 337 -4.38 -9.07 -12.14
N GLY A 338 -3.54 -8.86 -11.14
CA GLY A 338 -3.97 -8.50 -9.78
C GLY A 338 -4.04 -6.98 -9.64
N VAL A 339 -5.04 -6.47 -8.92
CA VAL A 339 -5.20 -5.03 -8.68
C VAL A 339 -5.99 -4.79 -7.39
N GLU A 340 -5.66 -3.74 -6.64
CA GLU A 340 -6.44 -3.32 -5.47
C GLU A 340 -7.61 -2.43 -5.89
N VAL A 341 -8.77 -2.66 -5.27
CA VAL A 341 -10.00 -1.89 -5.54
C VAL A 341 -10.74 -1.59 -4.25
N GLY A 342 -11.42 -0.44 -4.20
CA GLY A 342 -12.22 -0.05 -3.03
C GLY A 342 -13.71 -0.22 -3.28
N VAL A 343 -14.34 -1.20 -2.60
CA VAL A 343 -15.82 -1.34 -2.54
C VAL A 343 -16.37 -0.43 -1.44
N GLU A 344 -15.64 -0.30 -0.34
CA GLU A 344 -15.92 0.55 0.83
C GLU A 344 -17.20 0.20 1.60
N THR A 345 -18.37 0.26 0.96
CA THR A 345 -19.67 -0.06 1.55
C THR A 345 -20.68 -0.43 0.46
N GLY A 346 -21.64 -1.30 0.79
CA GLY A 346 -22.82 -1.56 -0.04
C GLY A 346 -23.99 -0.61 0.26
N SER A 347 -23.90 0.23 1.29
CA SER A 347 -24.95 1.18 1.63
C SER A 347 -24.93 2.41 0.73
N ILE A 348 -26.02 2.62 0.00
CA ILE A 348 -26.26 3.85 -0.79
C ILE A 348 -26.31 5.08 0.12
N LYS A 349 -26.91 4.95 1.30
CA LYS A 349 -27.03 6.04 2.30
C LYS A 349 -25.64 6.53 2.72
N LEU A 350 -24.74 5.60 3.06
CA LEU A 350 -23.36 5.93 3.40
C LEU A 350 -22.58 6.44 2.19
N ALA A 351 -22.70 5.78 1.03
CA ALA A 351 -22.02 6.19 -0.19
C ALA A 351 -22.29 7.68 -0.53
N ARG A 352 -23.56 8.12 -0.48
CA ARG A 352 -23.96 9.53 -0.65
C ARG A 352 -23.26 10.46 0.33
N LYS A 353 -23.12 10.04 1.59
CA LYS A 353 -22.60 10.87 2.67
C LYS A 353 -21.08 11.04 2.61
N ILE A 354 -20.34 9.97 2.33
CA ILE A 354 -18.86 9.94 2.50
C ILE A 354 -18.09 9.89 1.20
N MET A 355 -18.69 9.38 0.12
CA MET A 355 -18.00 9.13 -1.14
C MET A 355 -18.91 9.40 -2.36
N PRO A 356 -19.54 10.60 -2.44
CA PRO A 356 -20.61 10.88 -3.39
C PRO A 356 -20.21 10.73 -4.86
N ALA A 357 -18.91 10.86 -5.19
CA ALA A 357 -18.41 10.70 -6.56
C ALA A 357 -17.65 9.36 -6.79
N LYS A 358 -17.74 8.39 -5.86
CA LYS A 358 -17.11 7.07 -6.03
C LYS A 358 -17.70 6.28 -7.20
N SER A 359 -19.01 6.40 -7.43
CA SER A 359 -19.72 5.78 -8.55
C SER A 359 -19.56 6.56 -9.86
N ALA A 360 -19.04 7.79 -9.84
CA ALA A 360 -19.02 8.65 -11.01
C ALA A 360 -18.24 7.97 -12.15
N PRO A 361 -18.75 7.99 -13.40
CA PRO A 361 -19.80 8.89 -13.91
C PRO A 361 -21.26 8.47 -13.65
N TYR A 362 -21.51 7.35 -12.97
CA TYR A 362 -22.86 6.89 -12.63
C TYR A 362 -23.41 7.59 -11.37
N PRO A 363 -24.75 7.68 -11.21
CA PRO A 363 -25.36 8.12 -9.96
C PRO A 363 -24.90 7.27 -8.78
N VAL A 364 -24.72 7.90 -7.61
CA VAL A 364 -24.28 7.22 -6.38
C VAL A 364 -25.23 6.11 -5.92
N ASP A 365 -26.51 6.22 -6.26
CA ASP A 365 -27.55 5.23 -5.98
C ASP A 365 -27.32 3.91 -6.71
N LYS A 366 -26.55 3.96 -7.80
CA LYS A 366 -26.15 2.80 -8.58
C LYS A 366 -24.85 2.18 -8.07
N TRP A 367 -24.30 2.62 -6.95
CA TRP A 367 -23.01 2.12 -6.46
C TRP A 367 -22.94 0.59 -6.33
N PRO A 368 -23.90 -0.11 -5.68
CA PRO A 368 -23.85 -1.57 -5.59
C PRO A 368 -23.88 -2.27 -6.96
N GLU A 369 -24.68 -1.76 -7.90
CA GLU A 369 -24.77 -2.27 -9.29
C GLU A 369 -23.47 -2.03 -10.05
N VAL A 370 -22.86 -0.85 -9.92
CA VAL A 370 -21.54 -0.54 -10.50
C VAL A 370 -20.46 -1.48 -9.96
N VAL A 371 -20.51 -1.82 -8.66
CA VAL A 371 -19.57 -2.77 -8.05
C VAL A 371 -19.75 -4.17 -8.67
N GLU A 372 -20.99 -4.68 -8.71
CA GLU A 372 -21.29 -6.00 -9.27
C GLU A 372 -20.85 -6.14 -10.73
N GLU A 373 -21.22 -5.17 -11.57
CA GLU A 373 -20.83 -5.18 -12.98
C GLU A 373 -19.31 -5.06 -13.18
N ALA A 374 -18.63 -4.23 -12.38
CA ALA A 374 -17.18 -4.12 -12.44
C ALA A 374 -16.51 -5.46 -12.07
N PHE A 375 -17.02 -6.17 -11.05
CA PHE A 375 -16.54 -7.50 -10.69
C PHE A 375 -16.79 -8.54 -11.79
N SER A 376 -17.95 -8.48 -12.46
CA SER A 376 -18.24 -9.33 -13.63
C SER A 376 -17.23 -9.09 -14.76
N ILE A 377 -17.01 -7.82 -15.12
CA ILE A 377 -16.03 -7.42 -16.14
C ILE A 377 -14.64 -7.94 -15.77
N MET A 378 -14.20 -7.70 -14.53
CA MET A 378 -12.89 -8.16 -14.07
C MET A 378 -12.76 -9.69 -14.12
N HIS A 379 -13.81 -10.40 -13.69
CA HIS A 379 -13.83 -11.86 -13.71
C HIS A 379 -13.64 -12.42 -15.13
N GLU A 380 -14.41 -11.92 -16.09
CA GLU A 380 -14.36 -12.30 -17.51
C GLU A 380 -12.97 -12.07 -18.13
N HIS A 381 -12.30 -10.99 -17.74
CA HIS A 381 -11.01 -10.57 -18.29
C HIS A 381 -9.80 -11.08 -17.48
N LYS A 382 -10.00 -12.04 -16.57
CA LYS A 382 -8.94 -12.55 -15.68
C LYS A 382 -8.24 -11.47 -14.85
N VAL A 383 -8.93 -10.38 -14.57
CA VAL A 383 -8.52 -9.38 -13.57
C VAL A 383 -9.01 -9.87 -12.20
N ILE A 384 -8.15 -9.85 -11.20
CA ILE A 384 -8.41 -10.37 -9.85
C ILE A 384 -8.33 -9.19 -8.89
N PRO A 385 -9.47 -8.64 -8.46
CA PRO A 385 -9.47 -7.58 -7.49
C PRO A 385 -9.13 -8.12 -6.08
N ALA A 386 -8.20 -7.45 -5.42
CA ALA A 386 -8.07 -7.41 -3.97
C ALA A 386 -8.90 -6.23 -3.47
N ALA A 387 -10.15 -6.50 -3.12
CA ALA A 387 -11.15 -5.52 -2.77
C ALA A 387 -11.16 -5.22 -1.26
N THR A 388 -11.36 -3.96 -0.92
CA THR A 388 -11.47 -3.51 0.47
C THR A 388 -12.87 -2.99 0.80
N LEU A 389 -13.29 -3.21 2.05
CA LEU A 389 -14.49 -2.64 2.66
C LEU A 389 -14.10 -1.79 3.87
N ILE A 390 -14.93 -0.84 4.27
CA ILE A 390 -14.75 -0.04 5.46
C ILE A 390 -15.96 -0.26 6.38
N ALA A 391 -15.75 -0.94 7.50
CA ALA A 391 -16.72 -1.10 8.58
C ALA A 391 -16.46 -0.06 9.68
N GLY A 392 -17.51 0.44 10.33
CA GLY A 392 -17.41 1.46 11.39
C GLY A 392 -17.34 2.89 10.87
N LEU A 393 -17.79 3.15 9.64
CA LEU A 393 -17.81 4.49 9.06
C LEU A 393 -18.60 5.49 9.93
N PRO A 394 -18.25 6.78 9.96
CA PRO A 394 -18.96 7.78 10.77
C PRO A 394 -20.47 7.87 10.47
N GLY A 395 -21.28 7.40 11.42
CA GLY A 395 -22.74 7.33 11.32
C GLY A 395 -23.26 6.13 10.54
N GLU A 396 -22.49 5.03 10.47
CA GLU A 396 -22.94 3.72 10.00
C GLU A 396 -23.93 3.09 10.99
N GLU A 397 -25.08 2.67 10.48
CA GLU A 397 -26.14 1.99 11.22
C GLU A 397 -26.16 0.48 10.88
N PRO A 398 -26.80 -0.37 11.71
CA PRO A 398 -26.91 -1.81 11.45
C PRO A 398 -27.34 -2.17 10.01
N ASP A 399 -28.36 -1.48 9.49
CA ASP A 399 -28.86 -1.71 8.12
C ASP A 399 -27.81 -1.40 7.03
N ASP A 400 -26.90 -0.46 7.29
CA ASP A 400 -25.82 -0.15 6.34
C ASP A 400 -24.78 -1.27 6.26
N VAL A 401 -24.51 -1.89 7.41
CA VAL A 401 -23.64 -3.06 7.51
C VAL A 401 -24.26 -4.23 6.78
N MET A 402 -25.56 -4.47 6.98
CA MET A 402 -26.28 -5.55 6.31
C MET A 402 -26.37 -5.34 4.80
N ALA A 403 -26.62 -4.12 4.32
CA ALA A 403 -26.56 -3.80 2.89
C ALA A 403 -25.16 -4.10 2.28
N THR A 404 -24.10 -3.90 3.07
CA THR A 404 -22.74 -4.27 2.66
C THR A 404 -22.55 -5.79 2.62
N THR A 405 -23.07 -6.52 3.61
CA THR A 405 -23.06 -7.99 3.64
C THR A 405 -23.79 -8.57 2.44
N GLU A 406 -24.99 -8.07 2.10
CA GLU A 406 -25.76 -8.48 0.93
C GLU A 406 -24.99 -8.26 -0.38
N LEU A 407 -24.31 -7.12 -0.52
CA LEU A 407 -23.45 -6.87 -1.68
C LEU A 407 -22.32 -7.90 -1.76
N VAL A 408 -21.64 -8.22 -0.65
CA VAL A 408 -20.59 -9.25 -0.62
C VAL A 408 -21.15 -10.60 -1.11
N GLU A 409 -22.35 -10.98 -0.68
CA GLU A 409 -22.98 -12.23 -1.11
C GLU A 409 -23.31 -12.24 -2.61
N LYS A 410 -23.74 -11.09 -3.18
CA LYS A 410 -23.94 -10.93 -4.63
C LYS A 410 -22.65 -11.07 -5.41
N LEU A 411 -21.51 -10.68 -4.83
CA LEU A 411 -20.20 -10.78 -5.49
C LEU A 411 -19.63 -12.20 -5.51
N ARG A 412 -20.25 -13.16 -4.83
CA ARG A 412 -19.80 -14.57 -4.72
C ARG A 412 -19.42 -15.23 -6.06
N PRO A 413 -20.13 -15.01 -7.19
CA PRO A 413 -19.77 -15.59 -8.48
C PRO A 413 -18.45 -15.09 -9.06
N TYR A 414 -17.88 -14.00 -8.55
CA TYR A 414 -16.74 -13.31 -9.16
C TYR A 414 -15.44 -13.47 -8.34
N ARG A 415 -14.45 -14.15 -8.94
CA ARG A 415 -13.04 -14.22 -8.50
C ARG A 415 -12.55 -12.91 -7.91
N SER A 416 -12.32 -12.90 -6.60
CA SER A 416 -11.82 -11.74 -5.87
C SER A 416 -11.40 -12.15 -4.45
N LEU A 417 -10.54 -11.35 -3.84
CA LEU A 417 -10.32 -11.36 -2.40
C LEU A 417 -10.98 -10.11 -1.84
N ILE A 418 -11.84 -10.26 -0.82
CA ILE A 418 -12.51 -9.14 -0.16
C ILE A 418 -12.03 -9.10 1.29
N VAL A 419 -11.42 -7.97 1.68
CA VAL A 419 -10.84 -7.75 3.01
C VAL A 419 -11.56 -6.58 3.68
N PRO A 420 -12.25 -6.81 4.80
CA PRO A 420 -12.84 -5.72 5.57
C PRO A 420 -11.77 -4.98 6.38
N MET A 421 -11.81 -3.66 6.29
CA MET A 421 -11.02 -2.72 7.06
C MET A 421 -11.94 -2.01 8.06
N PHE A 422 -11.42 -1.66 9.23
CA PHE A 422 -12.14 -0.87 10.21
C PHE A 422 -11.80 0.61 10.01
N PHE A 423 -12.82 1.45 9.97
CA PHE A 423 -12.63 2.88 10.13
C PHE A 423 -12.21 3.14 11.58
N VAL A 424 -10.97 3.57 11.76
CA VAL A 424 -10.48 3.90 13.09
C VAL A 424 -10.27 5.41 13.20
N PRO A 425 -11.02 6.10 14.08
CA PRO A 425 -10.77 7.50 14.38
C PRO A 425 -9.34 7.64 14.93
N MET A 426 -8.59 8.63 14.42
CA MET A 426 -7.14 8.77 14.63
C MET A 426 -6.68 8.73 16.11
N GLY A 427 -7.55 9.02 17.08
CA GLY A 427 -7.24 8.97 18.52
C GLY A 427 -7.68 7.72 19.29
N ALA A 428 -8.45 6.81 18.69
CA ALA A 428 -8.96 5.61 19.37
C ALA A 428 -7.87 4.53 19.58
N PHE A 429 -6.75 4.63 18.84
CA PHE A 429 -5.64 3.68 18.88
C PHE A 429 -4.85 3.64 20.18
N LYS A 430 -4.99 4.63 21.07
CA LYS A 430 -4.35 4.58 22.39
C LYS A 430 -4.93 3.48 23.29
N ASN A 431 -6.16 3.02 23.01
CA ASN A 431 -6.81 1.96 23.77
C ASN A 431 -7.59 1.01 22.84
N MET A 432 -6.87 0.08 22.22
CA MET A 432 -7.45 -0.90 21.28
C MET A 432 -8.48 -1.82 21.92
N GLU A 433 -8.36 -2.10 23.22
CA GLU A 433 -9.36 -2.90 23.95
C GLU A 433 -10.70 -2.15 24.07
N TRP A 434 -10.66 -0.82 24.27
CA TRP A 434 -11.84 0.02 24.23
C TRP A 434 -12.49 0.01 22.84
N PHE A 435 -11.72 0.16 21.76
CA PHE A 435 -12.26 0.11 20.38
C PHE A 435 -12.98 -1.22 20.12
N ARG A 436 -12.32 -2.34 20.44
CA ARG A 436 -12.83 -3.69 20.23
C ARG A 436 -14.10 -3.99 21.04
N ARG A 437 -14.23 -3.42 22.25
CA ARG A 437 -15.39 -3.63 23.14
C ARG A 437 -16.58 -2.71 22.84
N THR A 438 -16.35 -1.56 22.21
CA THR A 438 -17.39 -0.52 22.09
C THR A 438 -17.85 -0.23 20.66
N GLN A 439 -17.08 -0.62 19.63
CA GLN A 439 -17.36 -0.26 18.23
C GLN A 439 -17.71 -1.45 17.32
N ILE A 440 -17.42 -2.69 17.72
CA ILE A 440 -17.76 -3.88 16.92
C ILE A 440 -19.14 -4.40 17.33
N ARG A 441 -20.11 -4.31 16.40
CA ARG A 441 -21.49 -4.78 16.56
C ARG A 441 -21.68 -6.20 16.00
N PRO A 442 -22.76 -6.92 16.36
CA PRO A 442 -23.07 -8.23 15.79
C PRO A 442 -23.14 -8.23 14.26
N GLU A 443 -23.66 -7.17 13.64
CA GLU A 443 -23.75 -7.06 12.17
C GLU A 443 -22.36 -7.00 11.53
N HIS A 444 -21.37 -6.37 12.19
CA HIS A 444 -19.98 -6.39 11.71
C HIS A 444 -19.41 -7.82 11.71
N VAL A 445 -19.83 -8.66 12.67
CA VAL A 445 -19.42 -10.08 12.72
C VAL A 445 -19.98 -10.85 11.52
N GLU A 446 -21.23 -10.60 11.14
CA GLU A 446 -21.82 -11.21 9.93
C GLU A 446 -21.11 -10.77 8.65
N LEU A 447 -20.80 -9.48 8.52
CA LEU A 447 -19.99 -8.97 7.40
C LEU A 447 -18.62 -9.65 7.35
N LEU A 448 -17.92 -9.76 8.48
CA LEU A 448 -16.63 -10.45 8.59
C LEU A 448 -16.73 -11.92 8.18
N LYS A 449 -17.78 -12.64 8.59
CA LYS A 449 -18.02 -14.03 8.17
C LYS A 449 -18.25 -14.14 6.66
N ALA A 450 -19.07 -13.25 6.10
CA ALA A 450 -19.37 -13.24 4.67
C ALA A 450 -18.11 -13.02 3.82
N THR A 451 -17.31 -12.00 4.17
CA THR A 451 -16.03 -11.72 3.49
C THR A 451 -15.04 -12.88 3.62
N LEU A 452 -14.94 -13.51 4.79
CA LEU A 452 -14.04 -14.64 5.01
C LEU A 452 -14.44 -15.85 4.16
N ARG A 453 -15.72 -16.24 4.16
CA ARG A 453 -16.22 -17.36 3.35
C ARG A 453 -15.97 -17.13 1.86
N HIS A 454 -16.22 -15.91 1.39
CA HIS A 454 -15.97 -15.50 0.01
C HIS A 454 -14.48 -15.60 -0.36
N SER A 455 -13.63 -14.93 0.41
CA SER A 455 -12.19 -14.87 0.17
C SER A 455 -11.53 -16.23 0.31
N ALA A 456 -11.95 -17.06 1.26
CA ALA A 456 -11.43 -18.41 1.43
C ALA A 456 -11.81 -19.35 0.27
N TYR A 457 -13.03 -19.22 -0.27
CA TYR A 457 -13.44 -19.94 -1.48
C TYR A 457 -12.54 -19.56 -2.67
N TRP A 458 -12.40 -18.27 -2.96
CA TRP A 458 -11.62 -17.80 -4.10
C TRP A 458 -10.11 -17.94 -3.93
N ALA A 459 -9.57 -17.81 -2.71
CA ALA A 459 -8.15 -18.04 -2.44
C ALA A 459 -7.73 -19.46 -2.87
N ARG A 460 -8.57 -20.47 -2.62
CA ARG A 460 -8.31 -21.85 -3.07
C ARG A 460 -8.23 -21.94 -4.60
N ASP A 461 -9.16 -21.31 -5.31
CA ASP A 461 -9.18 -21.27 -6.78
C ASP A 461 -7.99 -20.49 -7.37
N ILE A 462 -7.70 -19.30 -6.84
CA ILE A 462 -6.62 -18.43 -7.29
C ILE A 462 -5.26 -19.12 -7.15
N VAL A 463 -5.02 -19.73 -5.99
CA VAL A 463 -3.78 -20.46 -5.70
C VAL A 463 -3.61 -21.65 -6.65
N ASP A 464 -4.68 -22.41 -6.88
CA ASP A 464 -4.64 -23.61 -7.71
C ASP A 464 -4.48 -23.29 -9.21
N ARG A 465 -5.13 -22.21 -9.71
CA ARG A 465 -5.16 -21.89 -11.15
C ARG A 465 -4.14 -20.85 -11.62
N PHE A 466 -3.75 -19.91 -10.77
CA PHE A 466 -2.99 -18.72 -11.20
C PHE A 466 -1.62 -18.58 -10.54
N TYR A 467 -1.48 -18.86 -9.25
CA TYR A 467 -0.26 -18.52 -8.49
C TYR A 467 0.78 -19.66 -8.42
N LEU A 468 0.35 -20.91 -8.19
CA LEU A 468 1.26 -22.03 -7.89
C LEU A 468 1.14 -23.19 -8.89
N LYS A 469 1.35 -22.90 -10.18
CA LYS A 469 1.36 -23.90 -11.25
C LYS A 469 2.58 -24.84 -11.12
N GLY A 470 2.34 -26.15 -11.26
CA GLY A 470 3.39 -27.19 -11.26
C GLY A 470 3.45 -28.06 -9.99
N THR A 471 4.02 -29.25 -10.12
CA THR A 471 4.09 -30.28 -9.05
C THR A 471 4.97 -29.87 -7.87
N ARG A 472 5.96 -28.99 -8.09
CA ARG A 472 6.86 -28.48 -7.05
C ARG A 472 6.18 -27.67 -5.94
N TYR A 473 4.98 -27.14 -6.18
CA TYR A 473 4.25 -26.30 -5.22
C TYR A 473 3.12 -27.03 -4.50
N VAL A 474 3.01 -28.36 -4.61
CA VAL A 474 1.92 -29.14 -3.98
C VAL A 474 1.92 -28.95 -2.46
N LEU A 475 3.09 -28.96 -1.82
CA LEU A 475 3.21 -28.76 -0.37
C LEU A 475 2.85 -27.33 0.05
N VAL A 476 3.22 -26.33 -0.74
CA VAL A 476 2.87 -24.91 -0.49
C VAL A 476 1.36 -24.70 -0.65
N ARG A 477 0.75 -25.31 -1.67
CA ARG A 477 -0.71 -25.30 -1.85
C ARG A 477 -1.44 -25.95 -0.68
N ALA A 478 -0.94 -27.10 -0.20
CA ALA A 478 -1.50 -27.76 0.98
C ALA A 478 -1.38 -26.90 2.24
N ALA A 479 -0.23 -26.23 2.44
CA ALA A 479 -0.02 -25.31 3.55
C ALA A 479 -0.96 -24.09 3.50
N ILE A 480 -1.12 -23.46 2.34
CA ILE A 480 -2.06 -22.34 2.18
C ILE A 480 -3.49 -22.79 2.45
N LYS A 481 -3.91 -23.94 1.92
CA LYS A 481 -5.24 -24.51 2.19
C LYS A 481 -5.45 -24.79 3.68
N TRP A 482 -4.43 -25.31 4.37
CA TRP A 482 -4.48 -25.52 5.81
C TRP A 482 -4.58 -24.18 6.58
N ILE A 483 -3.81 -23.15 6.20
CA ILE A 483 -3.88 -21.82 6.81
C ILE A 483 -5.29 -21.22 6.61
N VAL A 484 -5.84 -21.28 5.40
CA VAL A 484 -7.19 -20.80 5.11
C VAL A 484 -8.22 -21.50 5.99
N ASN A 485 -8.19 -22.83 6.06
CA ASN A 485 -9.09 -23.60 6.92
C ASN A 485 -8.91 -23.27 8.42
N TYR A 486 -7.68 -23.04 8.85
CA TYR A 486 -7.38 -22.67 10.24
C TYR A 486 -7.91 -21.27 10.58
N ILE A 487 -7.76 -20.29 9.66
CA ILE A 487 -8.31 -18.94 9.80
C ILE A 487 -9.84 -18.98 9.83
N GLU A 488 -10.48 -19.74 8.93
CA GLU A 488 -11.94 -19.96 8.95
C GLU A 488 -12.41 -20.44 10.33
N ARG A 489 -11.79 -21.50 10.87
CA ARG A 489 -12.12 -22.03 12.20
C ARG A 489 -11.92 -21.00 13.32
N LYS A 490 -10.82 -20.25 13.30
CA LYS A 490 -10.51 -19.25 14.34
C LYS A 490 -11.46 -18.05 14.28
N ALA A 491 -11.88 -17.64 13.09
CA ALA A 491 -12.88 -16.60 12.94
C ALA A 491 -14.26 -17.04 13.44
N GLU A 492 -14.64 -18.31 13.22
CA GLU A 492 -15.87 -18.86 13.80
C GLU A 492 -15.84 -18.88 15.34
N GLU A 493 -14.71 -19.26 15.95
CA GLU A 493 -14.52 -19.19 17.41
C GLU A 493 -14.64 -17.74 17.92
N ALA A 494 -14.00 -16.78 17.23
CA ALA A 494 -14.05 -15.37 17.61
C ALA A 494 -15.46 -14.77 17.47
N ALA A 495 -16.20 -15.15 16.42
CA ALA A 495 -17.58 -14.73 16.21
C ALA A 495 -18.50 -15.18 17.34
N ARG A 496 -18.40 -16.46 17.76
CA ARG A 496 -19.18 -17.00 18.89
C ARG A 496 -18.93 -16.22 20.18
N ALA A 497 -17.68 -15.85 20.45
CA ALA A 497 -17.33 -15.06 21.63
C ALA A 497 -17.91 -13.63 21.62
N VAL A 498 -18.17 -13.04 20.45
CA VAL A 498 -18.85 -11.73 20.33
C VAL A 498 -20.35 -11.88 20.50
N GLU A 499 -20.95 -12.92 19.90
CA GLU A 499 -22.38 -13.24 20.05
C GLU A 499 -22.75 -13.53 21.52
N GLU A 500 -21.93 -14.31 22.23
CA GLU A 500 -22.12 -14.61 23.66
C GLU A 500 -22.08 -13.35 24.53
N ARG A 501 -21.27 -12.35 24.17
CA ARG A 501 -21.18 -11.06 24.88
C ARG A 501 -22.33 -10.12 24.58
N SER A 502 -22.95 -10.19 23.40
CA SER A 502 -24.13 -9.38 23.05
C SER A 502 -25.41 -9.82 23.78
N LYS A 503 -25.40 -11.03 24.35
CA LYS A 503 -26.51 -11.63 25.12
C LYS A 503 -26.37 -11.47 26.63
N ALA A 504 -25.23 -10.94 27.11
CA ALA A 504 -24.91 -10.67 28.51
C ALA A 504 -24.95 -9.17 28.77
#